data_AF-A0A9Q1HLH5-F1
#
_entry.id   AF-A0A9Q1HLH5-F1
#
_cell.length_a   1.000
_cell.length_b   1.000
_cell.length_c   1.000
_cell.angle_alpha   90.00
_cell.angle_beta   90.00
_cell.angle_gamma   90.00
#
_symmetry.space_group_name_H-M   'P 1'
#
loop_
_entity.id
_entity.type
_entity.pdbx_description
1 polymer ?
#
loop_
_entity_poly.entity_id
_entity_poly.type
_entity_poly.pdbx_seq_one_letter_code
_entity_poly.pdbx_strand_id
1 'polypeptide(L)'
;MRVKNNKKSSKDPTCWTFVDSRHKLLQRTDEGTIVIEGEAGFGKSILLTQYAYDWYSSTADSPLKKDTIFILLRLREFKKSGSIFETIKLLLLNDLSLSCNEIEDIITSQSWKVVFAFDGYDEFKYRDSTHVDVLKIIHGRMLTSSLVIVSTRPECWTKLQNSAEIRCRLTGFDRSIQNMYIEKVIIPNTEKRDIKTLISQTLQANGFLSDICQVPLFFVIFAHMKYTNHDELNITTVTGYFKYMLSCSLIHSKSKETDETKSRFTRQEENYYQASMAKFAFDGLFSQNFVWEKTEMMRLVDLSCYTYYIKAGIILEEHNSRYKVHPGCHMDDESVDEINVRFFHKTFQEYYAAIHFVYLVSKERSMDVSAILSKFYENELQYFFQFACGLKPTSAKVVQDYLGSLRGGQILSILCSVEQETQDTGKIVESFSRRTTIDWLDSRIHVSAMIQILQIASHQRVGLPRSVY
;
A
#
# COMPACT_ATOMS: atom_id res chain seq x y z
N MET A 1 6.62 9.72 13.28
CA MET A 1 7.44 9.22 12.14
C MET A 1 8.92 9.37 12.50
N ARG A 2 9.87 8.85 11.70
CA ARG A 2 11.32 8.98 11.97
C ARG A 2 12.06 9.53 10.76
N VAL A 3 13.00 10.46 10.98
CA VAL A 3 13.84 11.06 9.92
C VAL A 3 15.29 10.62 10.09
N LYS A 4 15.95 10.24 9.00
CA LYS A 4 17.34 9.84 9.00
C LYS A 4 18.25 11.06 9.12
N ASN A 5 19.27 10.94 9.96
CA ASN A 5 20.32 11.94 10.16
C ASN A 5 21.49 11.61 9.23
N ASN A 6 21.69 12.44 8.20
CA ASN A 6 22.72 12.23 7.18
C ASN A 6 24.16 12.38 7.72
N LYS A 7 24.35 12.94 8.92
CA LYS A 7 25.67 13.11 9.55
C LYS A 7 26.18 11.86 10.29
N LYS A 8 25.36 10.80 10.38
CA LYS A 8 25.68 9.57 11.10
C LYS A 8 25.82 8.39 10.15
N SER A 9 26.72 7.46 10.50
CA SER A 9 26.91 6.18 9.81
C SER A 9 25.57 5.46 9.61
N SER A 10 25.40 4.79 8.46
CA SER A 10 24.20 3.98 8.16
C SER A 10 23.98 2.83 9.14
N LYS A 11 25.03 2.41 9.86
CA LYS A 11 24.99 1.34 10.87
C LYS A 11 24.65 1.82 12.29
N ASP A 12 24.59 3.14 12.52
CA ASP A 12 24.26 3.68 13.84
C ASP A 12 22.74 3.67 14.07
N PRO A 13 22.19 2.93 15.05
CA PRO A 13 20.75 2.90 15.32
C PRO A 13 20.19 4.27 15.76
N THR A 14 21.05 5.19 16.23
CA THR A 14 20.70 6.58 16.54
C THR A 14 20.70 7.50 15.32
N CYS A 15 20.89 6.96 14.11
CA CYS A 15 20.75 7.69 12.86
C CYS A 15 19.30 8.09 12.56
N TRP A 16 18.31 7.61 13.31
CA TRP A 16 16.91 8.00 13.14
C TRP A 16 16.42 8.86 14.30
N THR A 17 15.94 10.06 13.99
CA THR A 17 15.33 10.96 14.97
C THR A 17 13.81 10.94 14.85
N PHE A 18 13.10 10.85 15.97
CA PHE A 18 11.65 10.94 15.98
C PHE A 18 11.20 12.34 15.58
N VAL A 19 10.15 12.39 14.76
CA VAL A 19 9.45 13.62 14.40
C VAL A 19 7.98 13.42 14.76
N ASP A 20 7.51 14.29 15.64
CA ASP A 20 6.19 14.31 16.28
C ASP A 20 5.11 14.99 15.42
N SER A 21 5.49 15.82 14.44
CA SER A 21 4.57 16.49 13.51
C SER A 21 5.05 16.41 12.06
N ARG A 22 4.08 16.22 11.15
CA ARG A 22 4.31 16.28 9.70
C ARG A 22 4.83 17.66 9.24
N HIS A 23 4.44 18.75 9.91
CA HIS A 23 4.91 20.10 9.59
C HIS A 23 6.41 20.27 9.82
N LYS A 24 6.95 19.67 10.89
CA LYS A 24 8.40 19.68 11.17
C LYS A 24 9.23 18.95 10.11
N LEU A 25 8.62 18.11 9.27
CA LEU A 25 9.33 17.48 8.15
C LEU A 25 9.60 18.50 7.04
N LEU A 26 8.59 19.28 6.66
CA LEU A 26 8.67 20.28 5.60
C LEU A 26 9.49 21.51 6.01
N GLN A 27 9.58 21.83 7.31
CA GLN A 27 10.43 22.93 7.82
C GLN A 27 11.94 22.66 7.71
N ARG A 28 12.35 21.45 7.31
CA ARG A 28 13.77 21.07 7.28
C ARG A 28 14.50 21.51 6.02
N THR A 29 13.77 21.76 4.94
CA THR A 29 14.33 22.23 3.67
C THR A 29 13.23 22.92 2.86
N ASP A 30 13.61 23.97 2.14
CA ASP A 30 12.72 24.71 1.24
C ASP A 30 12.83 24.22 -0.21
N GLU A 31 13.83 23.39 -0.53
CA GLU A 31 14.09 22.83 -1.88
C GLU A 31 14.63 21.40 -1.79
N GLY A 32 14.85 20.74 -2.93
CA GLY A 32 15.41 19.40 -2.96
C GLY A 32 14.38 18.30 -2.70
N THR A 33 14.85 17.06 -2.48
CA THR A 33 13.98 15.87 -2.46
C THR A 33 13.85 15.25 -1.06
N ILE A 34 12.62 15.21 -0.54
CA ILE A 34 12.21 14.47 0.64
C ILE A 34 11.60 13.14 0.20
N VAL A 35 12.17 12.03 0.63
CA VAL A 35 11.61 10.68 0.42
C VAL A 35 10.89 10.22 1.68
N ILE A 36 9.61 9.92 1.55
CA ILE A 36 8.77 9.32 2.60
C ILE A 36 8.57 7.84 2.28
N GLU A 37 9.16 6.99 3.10
CA GLU A 37 9.04 5.55 2.98
C GLU A 37 8.15 4.93 4.06
N GLY A 38 7.53 3.82 3.71
CA GLY A 38 6.75 2.98 4.62
C GLY A 38 6.12 1.80 3.89
N GLU A 39 5.85 0.71 4.60
CA GLU A 39 5.22 -0.48 4.01
C GLU A 39 3.79 -0.18 3.53
N ALA A 40 3.17 -1.16 2.88
CA ALA A 40 1.77 -1.08 2.47
C ALA A 40 0.86 -0.82 3.69
N GLY A 41 -0.13 0.08 3.55
CA GLY A 41 -1.04 0.42 4.65
C GLY A 41 -0.51 1.41 5.71
N PHE A 42 0.72 1.92 5.59
CA PHE A 42 1.30 2.90 6.55
C PHE A 42 0.81 4.35 6.37
N GLY A 43 -0.07 4.62 5.40
CA GLY A 43 -0.69 5.95 5.24
C GLY A 43 0.15 6.96 4.45
N LYS A 44 1.07 6.51 3.58
CA LYS A 44 1.88 7.39 2.72
C LYS A 44 1.04 8.32 1.86
N SER A 45 0.12 7.77 1.07
CA SER A 45 -0.82 8.54 0.24
C SER A 45 -1.67 9.50 1.08
N ILE A 46 -2.18 9.01 2.23
CA ILE A 46 -2.97 9.84 3.16
C ILE A 46 -2.14 11.03 3.66
N LEU A 47 -0.85 10.84 3.96
CA LEU A 47 0.03 11.92 4.40
C LEU A 47 0.25 12.96 3.29
N LEU A 48 0.45 12.55 2.04
CA LEU A 48 0.58 13.49 0.91
C LEU A 48 -0.71 14.25 0.64
N THR A 49 -1.87 13.57 0.68
CA THR A 49 -3.18 14.23 0.61
C THR A 49 -3.40 15.19 1.77
N GLN A 50 -2.92 14.83 2.97
CA GLN A 50 -2.99 15.72 4.13
C GLN A 50 -2.14 16.97 3.95
N TYR A 51 -0.97 16.89 3.30
CA TYR A 51 -0.21 18.10 2.95
C TYR A 51 -0.95 18.99 1.94
N ALA A 52 -1.60 18.39 0.94
CA ALA A 52 -2.45 19.14 0.01
C ALA A 52 -3.61 19.83 0.76
N TYR A 53 -4.24 19.14 1.71
CA TYR A 53 -5.28 19.73 2.56
C TYR A 53 -4.73 20.85 3.44
N ASP A 54 -3.57 20.68 4.06
CA ASP A 54 -2.94 21.70 4.93
C ASP A 54 -2.57 22.96 4.13
N TRP A 55 -2.11 22.80 2.88
CA TRP A 55 -1.89 23.90 1.93
C TRP A 55 -3.20 24.62 1.58
N TYR A 56 -4.22 23.87 1.17
CA TYR A 56 -5.53 24.43 0.79
C TYR A 56 -6.19 25.19 1.95
N SER A 57 -6.18 24.60 3.15
CA SER A 57 -6.82 25.15 4.34
C SER A 57 -6.01 26.28 5.00
N SER A 58 -4.78 26.54 4.55
CA SER A 58 -3.88 27.56 5.11
C SER A 58 -3.80 27.50 6.64
N THR A 59 -3.72 26.29 7.20
CA THR A 59 -3.63 26.11 8.66
C THR A 59 -2.46 26.90 9.24
N ALA A 60 -2.67 27.56 10.38
CA ALA A 60 -1.71 28.53 10.94
C ALA A 60 -0.31 27.92 11.20
N ASP A 61 -0.26 26.62 11.48
CA ASP A 61 0.98 25.88 11.76
C ASP A 61 1.59 25.23 10.51
N SER A 62 0.94 25.34 9.34
CA SER A 62 1.44 24.78 8.09
C SER A 62 2.69 25.54 7.62
N PRO A 63 3.78 24.84 7.29
CA PRO A 63 4.97 25.47 6.72
C PRO A 63 4.78 25.84 5.24
N LEU A 64 3.70 25.38 4.61
CA LEU A 64 3.37 25.70 3.23
C LEU A 64 2.79 27.12 3.18
N LYS A 65 3.54 28.04 2.56
CA LYS A 65 3.17 29.46 2.43
C LYS A 65 1.93 29.60 1.54
N LYS A 66 1.15 30.66 1.76
CA LYS A 66 -0.08 30.94 0.99
C LYS A 66 0.15 31.08 -0.52
N ASP A 67 1.34 31.50 -0.93
CA ASP A 67 1.73 31.67 -2.33
C ASP A 67 2.44 30.43 -2.93
N THR A 68 2.46 29.31 -2.21
CA THR A 68 3.00 28.03 -2.68
C THR A 68 2.14 27.46 -3.81
N ILE A 69 2.76 26.89 -4.84
CA ILE A 69 2.09 26.10 -5.86
C ILE A 69 2.26 24.62 -5.50
N PHE A 70 1.21 23.97 -5.01
CA PHE A 70 1.26 22.56 -4.60
C PHE A 70 0.70 21.64 -5.70
N ILE A 71 1.51 20.69 -6.16
CA ILE A 71 1.15 19.77 -7.25
C ILE A 71 1.21 18.34 -6.73
N LEU A 72 0.05 17.72 -6.51
CA LEU A 72 -0.05 16.31 -6.11
C LEU A 72 -0.27 15.43 -7.35
N LEU A 73 0.67 14.54 -7.62
CA LEU A 73 0.63 13.60 -8.74
C LEU A 73 0.70 12.16 -8.24
N ARG A 74 -0.39 11.41 -8.47
CA ARG A 74 -0.46 9.97 -8.22
C ARG A 74 0.25 9.23 -9.35
N LEU A 75 1.43 8.69 -9.10
CA LEU A 75 2.29 8.12 -10.15
C LEU A 75 1.71 6.87 -10.80
N ARG A 76 0.85 6.12 -10.10
CA ARG A 76 0.09 4.98 -10.66
C ARG A 76 -0.85 5.38 -11.81
N GLU A 77 -1.32 6.62 -11.81
CA GLU A 77 -2.24 7.18 -12.81
C GLU A 77 -1.51 7.96 -13.91
N PHE A 78 -0.19 8.09 -13.79
CA PHE A 78 0.64 8.81 -14.75
C PHE A 78 0.66 8.05 -16.07
N LYS A 79 0.10 8.68 -17.11
CA LYS A 79 0.27 8.26 -18.50
C LYS A 79 1.49 9.02 -19.02
N LYS A 80 2.35 8.36 -19.80
CA LYS A 80 3.48 9.04 -20.47
C LYS A 80 2.92 10.05 -21.48
N SER A 81 2.70 11.28 -21.03
CA SER A 81 2.55 12.47 -21.85
C SER A 81 3.93 13.04 -22.19
N GLY A 82 4.02 13.97 -23.13
CA GLY A 82 5.29 14.57 -23.54
C GLY A 82 6.00 15.21 -22.36
N SER A 83 5.44 16.32 -21.85
CA SER A 83 6.02 17.08 -20.74
C SER A 83 5.26 16.91 -19.43
N ILE A 84 5.91 17.24 -18.30
CA ILE A 84 5.23 17.35 -16.99
C ILE A 84 4.14 18.43 -16.99
N PHE A 85 4.30 19.48 -17.79
CA PHE A 85 3.35 20.60 -17.88
C PHE A 85 2.04 20.18 -18.53
N GLU A 86 2.10 19.29 -19.53
CA GLU A 86 0.91 18.64 -20.09
C GLU A 86 0.19 17.80 -19.02
N THR A 87 0.94 17.06 -18.21
CA THR A 87 0.35 16.29 -17.10
C THR A 87 -0.33 17.20 -16.10
N ILE A 88 0.30 18.33 -15.73
CA ILE A 88 -0.27 19.30 -14.79
C ILE A 88 -1.52 19.94 -15.36
N LYS A 89 -1.52 20.30 -16.65
CA LYS A 89 -2.72 20.82 -17.33
C LYS A 89 -3.90 19.86 -17.21
N LEU A 90 -3.65 18.56 -17.31
CA LEU A 90 -4.68 17.52 -17.14
C LEU A 90 -5.19 17.37 -15.70
N LEU A 91 -4.48 17.91 -14.71
CA LEU A 91 -4.94 17.96 -13.32
C LEU A 91 -5.77 19.20 -12.99
N LEU A 92 -5.64 20.28 -13.76
CA LEU A 92 -6.34 21.53 -13.49
C LEU A 92 -7.83 21.38 -13.81
N LEU A 93 -8.67 22.00 -12.98
CA LEU A 93 -10.11 22.06 -13.20
C LEU A 93 -10.42 22.92 -14.44
N ASN A 94 -11.51 22.56 -15.13
CA ASN A 94 -11.94 23.05 -16.44
C ASN A 94 -12.00 24.59 -16.59
N ASP A 95 -12.15 25.33 -15.49
CA ASP A 95 -12.34 26.77 -15.52
C ASP A 95 -11.04 27.56 -15.74
N LEU A 96 -9.88 26.89 -15.76
CA LEU A 96 -8.58 27.53 -15.94
C LEU A 96 -8.16 27.51 -17.42
N SER A 97 -8.31 28.64 -18.10
CA SER A 97 -7.92 28.86 -19.50
C SER A 97 -6.39 28.95 -19.70
N LEU A 98 -5.58 28.20 -18.96
CA LEU A 98 -4.13 28.23 -19.06
C LEU A 98 -3.64 27.32 -20.18
N SER A 99 -2.83 27.85 -21.08
CA SER A 99 -2.08 27.08 -22.07
C SER A 99 -0.95 26.29 -21.40
N CYS A 100 -0.44 25.26 -22.09
CA CYS A 100 0.70 24.48 -21.57
C CYS A 100 1.95 25.35 -21.40
N ASN A 101 2.17 26.30 -22.32
CA ASN A 101 3.30 27.24 -22.27
C ASN A 101 3.18 28.20 -21.08
N GLU A 102 1.98 28.71 -20.77
CA GLU A 102 1.78 29.56 -19.58
C GLU A 102 2.01 28.78 -18.29
N ILE A 103 1.59 27.51 -18.23
CA ILE A 103 1.86 26.63 -17.09
C ILE A 103 3.38 26.43 -16.94
N GLU A 104 4.07 26.16 -18.04
CA GLU A 104 5.53 26.03 -18.07
C GLU A 104 6.21 27.32 -17.59
N ASP A 105 5.83 28.48 -18.11
CA ASP A 105 6.39 29.78 -17.73
C ASP A 105 6.15 30.08 -16.23
N ILE A 106 4.94 29.84 -15.71
CA ILE A 106 4.62 30.05 -14.29
C ILE A 106 5.48 29.15 -13.40
N ILE A 107 5.53 27.85 -13.71
CA ILE A 107 6.23 26.86 -12.88
C ILE A 107 7.75 27.05 -12.95
N THR A 108 8.29 27.36 -14.12
CA THR A 108 9.73 27.57 -14.29
C THR A 108 10.19 28.88 -13.64
N SER A 109 9.46 29.99 -13.87
CA SER A 109 9.80 31.31 -13.30
C SER A 109 9.66 31.38 -11.78
N GLN A 110 8.77 30.57 -11.19
CA GLN A 110 8.52 30.52 -9.75
C GLN A 110 8.85 29.16 -9.14
N SER A 111 9.80 28.42 -9.71
CA SER A 111 10.13 27.05 -9.27
C SER A 111 10.42 26.91 -7.78
N TRP A 112 10.99 27.94 -7.14
CA TRP A 112 11.24 28.02 -5.69
C TRP A 112 9.97 28.07 -4.82
N LYS A 113 8.81 28.34 -5.40
CA LYS A 113 7.49 28.28 -4.73
C LYS A 113 6.76 26.96 -4.98
N VAL A 114 7.30 26.09 -5.83
CA VAL A 114 6.60 24.90 -6.27
C VAL A 114 6.95 23.74 -5.34
N VAL A 115 5.91 23.03 -4.88
CA VAL A 115 6.03 21.79 -4.12
C VAL A 115 5.41 20.67 -4.95
N PHE A 116 6.25 19.75 -5.43
CA PHE A 116 5.80 18.53 -6.07
C PHE A 116 5.59 17.44 -5.01
N ALA A 117 4.41 16.83 -4.99
CA ALA A 117 4.13 15.64 -4.21
C ALA A 117 3.87 14.47 -5.17
N PHE A 118 4.85 13.59 -5.33
CA PHE A 118 4.75 12.39 -6.15
C PHE A 118 4.39 11.18 -5.30
N ASP A 119 3.17 10.69 -5.44
CA ASP A 119 2.65 9.57 -4.64
C ASP A 119 2.83 8.23 -5.35
N GLY A 120 3.49 7.28 -4.69
CA GLY A 120 3.58 5.88 -5.14
C GLY A 120 4.66 5.62 -6.19
N TYR A 121 5.91 5.99 -5.94
CA TYR A 121 7.03 5.69 -6.86
C TYR A 121 7.21 4.19 -7.13
N ASP A 122 6.86 3.32 -6.17
CA ASP A 122 6.85 1.86 -6.35
C ASP A 122 5.80 1.39 -7.38
N GLU A 123 4.71 2.14 -7.56
CA GLU A 123 3.64 1.86 -8.52
C GLU A 123 3.88 2.56 -9.87
N PHE A 124 5.00 3.27 -10.02
CA PHE A 124 5.30 4.03 -11.22
C PHE A 124 5.82 3.13 -12.36
N LYS A 125 5.02 3.00 -13.42
CA LYS A 125 5.33 2.16 -14.60
C LYS A 125 6.62 2.58 -15.31
N TYR A 126 6.99 3.85 -15.24
CA TYR A 126 8.15 4.40 -15.95
C TYR A 126 9.36 4.65 -15.05
N ARG A 127 9.39 4.10 -13.83
CA ARG A 127 10.49 4.30 -12.84
C ARG A 127 11.89 3.93 -13.34
N ASP A 128 11.97 3.06 -14.35
CA ASP A 128 13.21 2.58 -14.97
C ASP A 128 13.53 3.29 -16.30
N SER A 129 12.75 4.32 -16.67
CA SER A 129 12.97 5.11 -17.88
C SER A 129 13.97 6.25 -17.66
N THR A 130 14.72 6.62 -18.70
CA THR A 130 15.72 7.71 -18.63
C THR A 130 15.17 9.08 -19.05
N HIS A 131 14.07 9.11 -19.81
CA HIS A 131 13.54 10.32 -20.44
C HIS A 131 12.11 10.62 -19.98
N VAL A 132 11.91 10.76 -18.67
CA VAL A 132 10.61 11.16 -18.09
C VAL A 132 10.84 12.31 -17.13
N ASP A 133 10.14 13.42 -17.33
CA ASP A 133 10.34 14.67 -16.58
C ASP A 133 10.13 14.49 -15.08
N VAL A 134 9.16 13.67 -14.65
CA VAL A 134 8.96 13.29 -13.25
C VAL A 134 10.26 12.77 -12.62
N LEU A 135 10.99 11.88 -13.31
CA LEU A 135 12.26 11.36 -12.80
C LEU A 135 13.35 12.42 -12.80
N LYS A 136 13.40 13.30 -13.81
CA LYS A 136 14.34 14.42 -13.82
C LYS A 136 14.11 15.35 -12.63
N ILE A 137 12.85 15.63 -12.29
CA ILE A 137 12.48 16.45 -11.13
C ILE A 137 12.88 15.75 -9.82
N ILE A 138 12.51 14.47 -9.65
CA ILE A 138 12.91 13.66 -8.47
C ILE A 138 14.43 13.61 -8.30
N HIS A 139 15.18 13.56 -9.40
CA HIS A 139 16.64 13.49 -9.37
C HIS A 139 17.33 14.86 -9.33
N GLY A 140 16.58 15.97 -9.20
CA GLY A 140 17.14 17.32 -9.15
C GLY A 140 17.84 17.75 -10.44
N ARG A 141 17.38 17.24 -11.60
CA ARG A 141 17.90 17.59 -12.94
C ARG A 141 16.97 18.54 -13.71
N MET A 142 15.80 18.83 -13.16
CA MET A 142 14.79 19.72 -13.70
C MET A 142 14.04 20.37 -12.53
N LEU A 143 13.67 21.66 -12.64
CA LEU A 143 13.00 22.43 -11.58
C LEU A 143 13.73 22.32 -10.22
N THR A 144 15.05 22.57 -10.25
CA THR A 144 15.96 22.24 -9.14
C THR A 144 15.73 23.02 -7.85
N SER A 145 15.12 24.21 -7.94
CA SER A 145 14.77 25.03 -6.78
C SER A 145 13.43 24.65 -6.16
N SER A 146 12.71 23.67 -6.72
CA SER A 146 11.44 23.19 -6.16
C SER A 146 11.68 22.21 -5.00
N LEU A 147 10.72 22.16 -4.08
CA LEU A 147 10.64 21.09 -3.09
C LEU A 147 9.92 19.89 -3.69
N VAL A 148 10.50 18.70 -3.55
CA VAL A 148 9.94 17.45 -4.07
C VAL A 148 9.71 16.49 -2.91
N ILE A 149 8.49 16.00 -2.75
CA ILE A 149 8.09 14.98 -1.78
C ILE A 149 7.75 13.72 -2.56
N VAL A 150 8.51 12.65 -2.36
CA VAL A 150 8.27 11.36 -3.03
C VAL A 150 7.83 10.34 -1.99
N SER A 151 6.64 9.78 -2.19
CA SER A 151 6.14 8.64 -1.42
C SER A 151 6.55 7.34 -2.10
N THR A 152 7.09 6.41 -1.32
CA THR A 152 7.49 5.10 -1.85
C THR A 152 7.54 4.03 -0.76
N ARG A 153 7.73 2.77 -1.14
CA ARG A 153 8.05 1.73 -0.16
C ARG A 153 9.57 1.68 0.11
N PRO A 154 10.02 1.27 1.32
CA PRO A 154 11.44 1.18 1.67
C PRO A 154 12.30 0.47 0.63
N GLU A 155 11.72 -0.52 -0.05
CA GLU A 155 12.26 -1.25 -1.18
C GLU A 155 12.88 -0.35 -2.27
N CYS A 156 12.22 0.75 -2.62
CA CYS A 156 12.64 1.64 -3.71
C CYS A 156 13.72 2.64 -3.31
N TRP A 157 14.17 2.63 -2.05
CA TRP A 157 15.17 3.56 -1.54
C TRP A 157 16.46 3.59 -2.37
N THR A 158 16.96 2.44 -2.82
CA THR A 158 18.24 2.35 -3.56
C THR A 158 18.27 3.17 -4.85
N LYS A 159 17.11 3.35 -5.49
CA LYS A 159 16.97 4.18 -6.71
C LYS A 159 16.93 5.67 -6.40
N LEU A 160 16.50 6.03 -5.19
CA LEU A 160 16.31 7.42 -4.77
C LEU A 160 17.44 7.96 -3.89
N GLN A 161 18.29 7.09 -3.34
CA GLN A 161 19.26 7.45 -2.29
C GLN A 161 20.26 8.53 -2.69
N ASN A 162 20.62 8.61 -3.98
CA ASN A 162 21.57 9.60 -4.48
C ASN A 162 20.94 10.97 -4.71
N SER A 163 19.61 11.06 -4.67
CA SER A 163 18.85 12.29 -4.92
C SER A 163 18.11 12.78 -3.69
N ALA A 164 17.84 11.90 -2.74
CA ALA A 164 17.13 12.22 -1.52
C ALA A 164 18.00 13.04 -0.56
N GLU A 165 17.59 14.27 -0.30
CA GLU A 165 18.17 15.10 0.74
C GLU A 165 17.68 14.66 2.13
N ILE A 166 16.39 14.35 2.24
CA ILE A 166 15.78 13.89 3.49
C ILE A 166 15.14 12.54 3.28
N ARG A 167 15.44 11.58 4.17
CA ARG A 167 14.75 10.30 4.25
C ARG A 167 13.89 10.23 5.50
N CYS A 168 12.59 10.07 5.33
CA CYS A 168 11.61 9.89 6.40
C CYS A 168 10.98 8.50 6.30
N ARG A 169 10.81 7.83 7.44
CA ARG A 169 10.13 6.53 7.57
C ARG A 169 8.89 6.67 8.44
N LEU A 170 7.76 6.22 7.91
CA LEU A 170 6.53 6.05 8.68
C LEU A 170 6.67 4.80 9.57
N THR A 171 6.33 4.93 10.84
CA THR A 171 6.54 3.91 11.87
C THR A 171 5.25 3.20 12.31
N GLY A 172 4.12 3.49 11.65
CA GLY A 172 2.84 2.91 11.98
C GLY A 172 2.21 3.51 13.23
N PHE A 173 1.22 2.80 13.78
CA PHE A 173 0.51 3.19 15.00
C PHE A 173 1.08 2.45 16.20
N ASP A 174 1.68 3.20 17.12
CA ASP A 174 1.95 2.70 18.46
C ASP A 174 0.68 2.69 19.31
N ARG A 175 0.77 2.16 20.54
CA ARG A 175 -0.37 2.09 21.47
C ARG A 175 -0.97 3.46 21.79
N SER A 176 -0.18 4.52 21.82
CA SER A 176 -0.67 5.88 22.08
C SER A 176 -1.53 6.36 20.90
N ILE A 177 -1.04 6.21 19.67
CA ILE A 177 -1.76 6.59 18.46
C ILE A 177 -3.03 5.75 18.27
N GLN A 178 -2.97 4.44 18.54
CA GLN A 178 -4.14 3.56 18.52
C GLN A 178 -5.23 4.05 19.47
N ASN A 179 -4.85 4.38 20.72
CA ASN A 179 -5.78 4.91 21.71
C ASN A 179 -6.38 6.25 21.27
N MET A 180 -5.57 7.17 20.76
CA MET A 180 -6.05 8.44 20.25
C MET A 180 -7.04 8.26 19.09
N TYR A 181 -6.79 7.30 18.19
CA TYR A 181 -7.70 7.01 17.09
C TYR A 181 -9.04 6.44 17.59
N ILE A 182 -9.01 5.49 18.54
CA ILE A 182 -10.22 4.94 19.14
C ILE A 182 -11.06 6.06 19.76
N GLU A 183 -10.43 6.91 20.58
CA GLU A 183 -11.11 8.02 21.27
C GLU A 183 -11.71 9.03 20.30
N LYS A 184 -10.98 9.40 19.24
CA LYS A 184 -11.42 10.45 18.30
C LYS A 184 -12.38 9.96 17.23
N VAL A 185 -12.27 8.70 16.80
CA VAL A 185 -12.96 8.21 15.59
C VAL A 185 -13.97 7.11 15.90
N ILE A 186 -13.63 6.16 16.78
CA ILE A 186 -14.50 5.00 17.06
C ILE A 186 -15.54 5.35 18.13
N ILE A 187 -15.13 6.06 19.18
CA ILE A 187 -15.99 6.46 20.29
C ILE A 187 -15.95 7.98 20.52
N PRO A 188 -16.23 8.82 19.48
CA PRO A 188 -16.21 10.27 19.62
C PRO A 188 -17.20 10.75 20.70
N ASN A 189 -18.27 9.99 20.94
CA ASN A 189 -19.23 10.18 22.02
C ASN A 189 -19.04 9.06 23.06
N THR A 190 -18.87 9.43 24.32
CA THR A 190 -18.36 8.57 25.42
C THR A 190 -19.26 7.40 25.85
N GLU A 191 -20.36 7.14 25.17
CA GLU A 191 -21.37 6.13 25.57
C GLU A 191 -20.88 4.68 25.43
N LYS A 192 -19.76 4.44 24.75
CA LYS A 192 -19.25 3.09 24.44
C LYS A 192 -17.82 2.85 24.93
N ARG A 193 -17.49 3.29 26.15
CA ARG A 193 -16.15 3.05 26.77
C ARG A 193 -15.75 1.57 26.78
N ASP A 194 -16.72 0.67 26.86
CA ASP A 194 -16.49 -0.78 26.82
C ASP A 194 -15.80 -1.24 25.52
N ILE A 195 -16.01 -0.55 24.39
CA ILE A 195 -15.36 -0.88 23.11
C ILE A 195 -13.86 -0.58 23.15
N LYS A 196 -13.46 0.54 23.78
CA LYS A 196 -12.03 0.85 23.96
C LYS A 196 -11.35 -0.25 24.78
N THR A 197 -12.00 -0.68 25.86
CA THR A 197 -11.52 -1.76 26.72
C THR A 197 -11.43 -3.07 25.93
N LEU A 198 -12.48 -3.43 25.16
CA LEU A 198 -12.51 -4.63 24.33
C LEU A 198 -11.39 -4.67 23.28
N ILE A 199 -11.20 -3.58 22.53
CA ILE A 199 -10.13 -3.46 21.53
C ILE A 199 -8.77 -3.61 22.20
N SER A 200 -8.57 -2.91 23.33
CA SER A 200 -7.31 -2.96 24.07
C SER A 200 -7.01 -4.36 24.60
N GLN A 201 -7.99 -5.02 25.21
CA GLN A 201 -7.87 -6.38 25.73
C GLN A 201 -7.62 -7.39 24.61
N THR A 202 -8.32 -7.27 23.48
CA THR A 202 -8.09 -8.16 22.32
C THR A 202 -6.64 -8.06 21.83
N LEU A 203 -6.14 -6.84 21.66
CA LEU A 203 -4.77 -6.60 21.22
C LEU A 203 -3.71 -6.94 22.29
N GLN A 204 -4.07 -7.00 23.57
CA GLN A 204 -3.16 -7.43 24.64
C GLN A 204 -3.11 -8.97 24.75
N ALA A 205 -4.25 -9.63 24.58
CA ALA A 205 -4.35 -11.09 24.63
C ALA A 205 -3.75 -11.78 23.40
N ASN A 206 -3.73 -11.10 22.25
CA ASN A 206 -3.25 -11.65 20.99
C ASN A 206 -2.04 -10.87 20.45
N GLY A 207 -0.84 -11.43 20.63
CA GLY A 207 0.42 -10.81 20.19
C GLY A 207 0.51 -10.62 18.68
N PHE A 208 -0.03 -11.55 17.89
CA PHE A 208 -0.09 -11.39 16.43
C PHE A 208 -0.97 -10.20 16.04
N LEU A 209 -2.16 -10.06 16.65
CA LEU A 209 -3.04 -8.92 16.39
C LEU A 209 -2.40 -7.60 16.83
N SER A 210 -1.68 -7.59 17.96
CA SER A 210 -0.89 -6.43 18.41
C SER A 210 0.09 -5.94 17.33
N ASP A 211 0.76 -6.87 16.66
CA ASP A 211 1.78 -6.57 15.65
C ASP A 211 1.19 -6.14 14.32
N ILE A 212 0.23 -6.91 13.77
CA ILE A 212 -0.40 -6.55 12.51
C ILE A 212 -1.14 -5.21 12.60
N CYS A 213 -1.68 -4.87 13.78
CA CYS A 213 -2.31 -3.57 14.04
C CYS A 213 -1.32 -2.42 14.32
N GLN A 214 -0.01 -2.64 14.23
CA GLN A 214 0.91 -1.51 14.08
C GLN A 214 0.79 -0.90 12.68
N VAL A 215 0.32 -1.68 11.70
CA VAL A 215 -0.04 -1.16 10.37
C VAL A 215 -1.35 -0.36 10.50
N PRO A 216 -1.33 0.96 10.23
CA PRO A 216 -2.50 1.84 10.38
C PRO A 216 -3.74 1.33 9.67
N LEU A 217 -3.61 0.88 8.41
CA LEU A 217 -4.73 0.34 7.64
C LEU A 217 -5.42 -0.82 8.36
N PHE A 218 -4.64 -1.80 8.84
CA PHE A 218 -5.17 -2.96 9.53
C PHE A 218 -5.77 -2.59 10.88
N PHE A 219 -5.13 -1.70 11.64
CA PHE A 219 -5.73 -1.24 12.89
C PHE A 219 -7.06 -0.53 12.69
N VAL A 220 -7.16 0.37 11.70
CA VAL A 220 -8.40 1.08 11.39
C VAL A 220 -9.50 0.07 11.07
N ILE A 221 -9.23 -0.86 10.16
CA ILE A 221 -10.22 -1.87 9.78
C ILE A 221 -10.62 -2.74 10.99
N PHE A 222 -9.64 -3.21 11.76
CA PHE A 222 -9.86 -3.98 12.98
C PHE A 222 -10.71 -3.24 14.02
N ALA A 223 -10.41 -1.96 14.28
CA ALA A 223 -11.10 -1.15 15.28
C ALA A 223 -12.57 -0.91 14.88
N HIS A 224 -12.82 -0.61 13.59
CA HIS A 224 -14.19 -0.50 13.06
C HIS A 224 -14.93 -1.83 13.07
N MET A 225 -14.24 -2.96 12.85
CA MET A 225 -14.85 -4.29 12.96
C MET A 225 -15.20 -4.64 14.40
N LYS A 226 -14.32 -4.34 15.37
CA LYS A 226 -14.62 -4.57 16.79
C LYS A 226 -15.72 -3.69 17.34
N TYR A 227 -15.98 -2.56 16.68
CA TYR A 227 -17.12 -1.71 16.98
C TYR A 227 -18.45 -2.38 16.57
N THR A 228 -18.47 -3.16 15.48
CA THR A 228 -19.67 -3.83 14.97
C THR A 228 -19.81 -5.29 15.41
N ASN A 229 -18.71 -5.97 15.68
CA ASN A 229 -18.65 -7.37 16.08
C ASN A 229 -17.76 -7.56 17.33
N HIS A 230 -18.31 -8.20 18.37
CA HIS A 230 -17.63 -8.42 19.64
C HIS A 230 -17.02 -9.83 19.80
N ASP A 231 -17.05 -10.68 18.75
CA ASP A 231 -16.53 -12.05 18.78
C ASP A 231 -15.08 -12.14 19.26
N GLU A 232 -14.76 -13.18 20.03
CA GLU A 232 -13.38 -13.51 20.37
C GLU A 232 -12.59 -13.94 19.12
N LEU A 233 -11.35 -13.46 19.00
CA LEU A 233 -10.52 -13.68 17.81
C LEU A 233 -9.26 -14.46 18.17
N ASN A 234 -9.26 -15.73 17.81
CA ASN A 234 -8.05 -16.56 17.85
C ASN A 234 -7.36 -16.55 16.47
N ILE A 235 -6.89 -15.38 16.05
CA ILE A 235 -6.21 -15.17 14.77
C ILE A 235 -4.71 -15.09 15.00
N THR A 236 -3.95 -15.93 14.32
CA THR A 236 -2.50 -16.03 14.48
C THR A 236 -1.71 -15.83 13.17
N THR A 237 -2.41 -15.63 12.05
CA THR A 237 -1.82 -15.55 10.70
C THR A 237 -2.36 -14.36 9.92
N VAL A 238 -1.57 -13.87 8.95
CA VAL A 238 -1.99 -12.76 8.07
C VAL A 238 -3.19 -13.21 7.24
N THR A 239 -3.17 -14.45 6.72
CA THR A 239 -4.29 -15.02 5.98
C THR A 239 -5.55 -15.14 6.83
N GLY A 240 -5.43 -15.58 8.08
CA GLY A 240 -6.55 -15.66 9.02
C GLY A 240 -7.16 -14.30 9.30
N TYR A 241 -6.32 -13.27 9.49
CA TYR A 241 -6.76 -11.90 9.67
C TYR A 241 -7.49 -11.36 8.44
N PHE A 242 -6.97 -11.60 7.24
CA PHE A 242 -7.63 -11.19 5.99
C PHE A 242 -8.96 -11.92 5.75
N LYS A 243 -9.03 -13.22 6.06
CA LYS A 243 -10.29 -13.98 6.00
C LYS A 243 -11.35 -13.37 6.92
N TYR A 244 -10.98 -13.10 8.17
CA TYR A 244 -11.85 -12.44 9.14
C TYR A 244 -12.30 -11.08 8.63
N MET A 245 -11.35 -10.24 8.21
CA MET A 245 -11.59 -8.91 7.67
C MET A 245 -12.62 -8.93 6.52
N LEU A 246 -12.37 -9.75 5.50
CA LEU A 246 -13.25 -9.85 4.34
C LEU A 246 -14.62 -10.38 4.72
N SER A 247 -14.70 -11.36 5.63
CA SER A 247 -15.99 -11.88 6.11
C SER A 247 -16.82 -10.78 6.77
N CYS A 248 -16.20 -9.94 7.60
CA CYS A 248 -16.88 -8.82 8.25
C CYS A 248 -17.36 -7.78 7.24
N SER A 249 -16.54 -7.41 6.25
CA SER A 249 -16.94 -6.46 5.19
C SER A 249 -18.14 -6.97 4.37
N LEU A 250 -18.11 -8.25 4.00
CA LEU A 250 -19.19 -8.88 3.24
C LEU A 250 -20.48 -9.01 4.07
N ILE A 251 -20.39 -9.38 5.35
CA ILE A 251 -21.55 -9.44 6.26
C ILE A 251 -22.16 -8.04 6.44
N HIS A 252 -21.33 -7.03 6.68
CA HIS A 252 -21.79 -5.64 6.87
C HIS A 252 -22.50 -5.10 5.63
N SER A 253 -21.96 -5.38 4.44
CA SER A 253 -22.59 -5.02 3.17
C SER A 253 -24.00 -5.61 3.05
N LYS A 254 -24.19 -6.87 3.47
CA LYS A 254 -25.51 -7.54 3.44
C LYS A 254 -26.49 -6.94 4.44
N SER A 255 -26.01 -6.51 5.62
CA SER A 255 -26.88 -5.92 6.64
C SER A 255 -27.40 -4.51 6.31
N LYS A 256 -26.79 -3.83 5.33
CA LYS A 256 -27.24 -2.52 4.84
C LYS A 256 -28.34 -2.59 3.78
N GLU A 257 -28.66 -3.77 3.26
CA GLU A 257 -29.76 -3.95 2.32
C GLU A 257 -31.10 -3.94 3.08
N THR A 258 -31.93 -2.93 2.84
CA THR A 258 -33.29 -2.84 3.42
C THR A 258 -34.18 -3.95 2.87
N ASP A 259 -35.21 -4.33 3.63
CA ASP A 259 -36.08 -5.50 3.36
C ASP A 259 -36.70 -5.54 1.94
N GLU A 260 -36.81 -4.40 1.24
CA GLU A 260 -37.40 -4.27 -0.10
C GLU A 260 -36.41 -4.55 -1.26
N THR A 261 -35.09 -4.63 -1.00
CA THR A 261 -34.06 -4.90 -2.03
C THR A 261 -33.14 -6.06 -1.64
N LYS A 262 -33.72 -7.14 -1.11
CA LYS A 262 -32.99 -8.40 -0.86
C LYS A 262 -32.58 -9.08 -2.17
N SER A 263 -31.55 -8.57 -2.84
CA SER A 263 -30.70 -9.43 -3.69
C SER A 263 -29.83 -10.28 -2.76
N ARG A 264 -30.44 -11.23 -2.04
CA ARG A 264 -29.68 -12.19 -1.25
C ARG A 264 -28.94 -13.10 -2.22
N PHE A 265 -27.71 -12.71 -2.56
CA PHE A 265 -26.81 -13.54 -3.34
C PHE A 265 -26.72 -14.91 -2.69
N THR A 266 -27.06 -15.94 -3.45
CA THR A 266 -26.96 -17.33 -3.04
C THR A 266 -25.51 -17.70 -2.81
N ARG A 267 -25.24 -18.69 -1.96
CA ARG A 267 -23.88 -19.19 -1.75
C ARG A 267 -23.19 -19.63 -3.05
N GLN A 268 -23.96 -20.09 -4.02
CA GLN A 268 -23.46 -20.47 -5.34
C GLN A 268 -22.99 -19.25 -6.14
N GLU A 269 -23.76 -18.16 -6.14
CA GLU A 269 -23.36 -16.89 -6.75
C GLU A 269 -22.12 -16.31 -6.07
N GLU A 270 -22.03 -16.35 -4.74
CA GLU A 270 -20.86 -15.86 -4.01
C GLU A 270 -19.58 -16.63 -4.37
N ASN A 271 -19.68 -17.96 -4.48
CA ASN A 271 -18.56 -18.79 -4.91
C ASN A 271 -18.14 -18.44 -6.35
N TYR A 272 -19.11 -18.19 -7.23
CA TYR A 272 -18.85 -17.78 -8.61
C TYR A 272 -18.19 -16.39 -8.65
N TYR A 273 -18.69 -15.40 -7.91
CA TYR A 273 -18.10 -14.05 -7.84
C TYR A 273 -16.69 -14.09 -7.25
N GLN A 274 -16.45 -14.92 -6.23
CA GLN A 274 -15.11 -15.11 -5.68
C GLN A 274 -14.17 -15.70 -6.73
N ALA A 275 -14.58 -16.71 -7.50
CA ALA A 275 -13.76 -17.29 -8.55
C ALA A 275 -13.48 -16.28 -9.69
N SER A 276 -14.50 -15.52 -10.11
CA SER A 276 -14.40 -14.47 -11.14
C SER A 276 -13.43 -13.37 -10.71
N MET A 277 -13.61 -12.81 -9.50
CA MET A 277 -12.75 -11.78 -8.95
C MET A 277 -11.32 -12.28 -8.67
N ALA A 278 -11.16 -13.53 -8.22
CA ALA A 278 -9.85 -14.14 -8.00
C ALA A 278 -9.04 -14.22 -9.31
N LYS A 279 -9.66 -14.69 -10.40
CA LYS A 279 -9.02 -14.72 -11.71
C LYS A 279 -8.66 -13.31 -12.18
N PHE A 280 -9.59 -12.35 -12.08
CA PHE A 280 -9.36 -10.97 -12.46
C PHE A 280 -8.18 -10.34 -11.70
N ALA A 281 -8.13 -10.52 -10.38
CA ALA A 281 -7.03 -10.04 -9.55
C ALA A 281 -5.68 -10.63 -9.96
N PHE A 282 -5.65 -11.93 -10.23
CA PHE A 282 -4.47 -12.66 -10.69
C PHE A 282 -3.95 -12.12 -12.03
N ASP A 283 -4.82 -12.01 -13.04
CA ASP A 283 -4.48 -11.49 -14.36
C ASP A 283 -3.95 -10.05 -14.29
N GLY A 284 -4.55 -9.25 -13.40
CA GLY A 284 -4.11 -7.89 -13.08
C GLY A 284 -2.69 -7.83 -12.53
N LEU A 285 -2.38 -8.62 -11.50
CA LEU A 285 -1.02 -8.67 -10.92
C LEU A 285 0.00 -9.20 -11.93
N PHE A 286 -0.38 -10.21 -12.69
CA PHE A 286 0.47 -10.77 -13.74
C PHE A 286 0.79 -9.73 -14.82
N SER A 287 -0.15 -8.85 -15.15
CA SER A 287 0.04 -7.80 -16.16
C SER A 287 0.53 -6.47 -15.58
N GLN A 288 0.83 -6.40 -14.27
CA GLN A 288 1.11 -5.17 -13.53
C GLN A 288 0.05 -4.07 -13.76
N ASN A 289 -1.23 -4.47 -13.81
CA ASN A 289 -2.36 -3.56 -13.86
C ASN A 289 -3.06 -3.47 -12.49
N PHE A 290 -3.33 -2.24 -12.07
CA PHE A 290 -3.87 -1.91 -10.75
C PHE A 290 -5.11 -1.01 -10.82
N VAL A 291 -5.43 -0.49 -12.01
CA VAL A 291 -6.54 0.41 -12.29
C VAL A 291 -7.14 0.01 -13.63
N TRP A 292 -8.46 -0.06 -13.69
CA TRP A 292 -9.21 -0.43 -14.90
C TRP A 292 -10.29 0.60 -15.16
N GLU A 293 -10.68 0.76 -16.41
CA GLU A 293 -11.89 1.50 -16.74
C GLU A 293 -13.12 0.70 -16.25
N LYS A 294 -14.17 1.40 -15.78
CA LYS A 294 -15.40 0.77 -15.27
C LYS A 294 -16.03 -0.19 -16.29
N THR A 295 -16.13 0.20 -17.55
CA THR A 295 -16.75 -0.67 -18.57
C THR A 295 -15.91 -1.89 -18.91
N GLU A 296 -14.58 -1.74 -18.89
CA GLU A 296 -13.64 -2.85 -19.05
C GLU A 296 -13.79 -3.87 -17.92
N MET A 297 -13.80 -3.41 -16.68
CA MET A 297 -13.92 -4.30 -15.52
C MET A 297 -15.26 -5.03 -15.52
N MET A 298 -16.38 -4.32 -15.75
CA MET A 298 -17.70 -4.96 -15.83
C MET A 298 -17.77 -6.04 -16.92
N ARG A 299 -17.05 -5.87 -18.03
CA ARG A 299 -16.97 -6.88 -19.08
C ARG A 299 -16.19 -8.13 -18.64
N LEU A 300 -15.15 -7.95 -17.82
CA LEU A 300 -14.26 -9.02 -17.39
C LEU A 300 -14.81 -9.83 -16.21
N VAL A 301 -15.49 -9.20 -15.26
CA VAL A 301 -16.02 -9.89 -14.07
C VAL A 301 -17.55 -10.06 -14.05
N ASP A 302 -18.27 -9.44 -14.97
CA ASP A 302 -19.74 -9.24 -15.01
C ASP A 302 -20.30 -8.19 -14.01
N LEU A 303 -21.49 -7.68 -14.34
CA LEU A 303 -22.16 -6.59 -13.60
C LEU A 303 -22.52 -6.99 -12.16
N SER A 304 -22.92 -8.26 -11.95
CA SER A 304 -23.37 -8.73 -10.64
C SER A 304 -22.19 -8.89 -9.69
N CYS A 305 -21.09 -9.49 -10.17
CA CYS A 305 -19.82 -9.58 -9.43
C CYS A 305 -19.27 -8.17 -9.12
N TYR A 306 -19.26 -7.29 -10.12
CA TYR A 306 -18.84 -5.89 -9.95
C TYR A 306 -19.63 -5.20 -8.83
N THR A 307 -20.96 -5.26 -8.92
CA THR A 307 -21.86 -4.63 -7.94
C THR A 307 -21.66 -5.20 -6.54
N TYR A 308 -21.50 -6.52 -6.42
CA TYR A 308 -21.23 -7.20 -5.17
C TYR A 308 -19.98 -6.64 -4.47
N TYR A 309 -18.87 -6.51 -5.20
CA TYR A 309 -17.60 -6.07 -4.63
C TYR A 309 -17.49 -4.56 -4.42
N ILE A 310 -18.22 -3.74 -5.19
CA ILE A 310 -18.39 -2.30 -4.92
C ILE A 310 -19.14 -2.09 -3.61
N LYS A 311 -20.30 -2.75 -3.42
CA LYS A 311 -21.08 -2.65 -2.19
C LYS A 311 -20.28 -3.09 -0.96
N ALA A 312 -19.46 -4.13 -1.11
CA ALA A 312 -18.58 -4.63 -0.07
C ALA A 312 -17.37 -3.73 0.24
N GLY A 313 -17.08 -2.71 -0.59
CA GLY A 313 -15.92 -1.83 -0.44
C GLY A 313 -14.58 -2.53 -0.71
N ILE A 314 -14.59 -3.66 -1.43
CA ILE A 314 -13.37 -4.40 -1.82
C ILE A 314 -12.73 -3.77 -3.05
N ILE A 315 -13.57 -3.24 -3.93
CA ILE A 315 -13.18 -2.38 -5.05
C ILE A 315 -13.83 -1.01 -4.89
N LEU A 316 -13.21 0.02 -5.46
CA LEU A 316 -13.62 1.41 -5.37
C LEU A 316 -13.71 2.02 -6.76
N GLU A 317 -14.75 2.83 -6.99
CA GLU A 317 -14.84 3.75 -8.12
C GLU A 317 -14.11 5.06 -7.79
N GLU A 318 -13.24 5.50 -8.69
CA GLU A 318 -12.59 6.80 -8.69
C GLU A 318 -13.01 7.58 -9.94
N HIS A 319 -13.78 8.63 -9.74
CA HIS A 319 -14.18 9.54 -10.81
C HIS A 319 -12.99 10.37 -11.24
N ASN A 320 -12.61 10.25 -12.51
CA ASN A 320 -11.59 11.09 -13.13
C ASN A 320 -12.25 11.85 -14.27
N SER A 321 -12.50 13.13 -14.10
CA SER A 321 -12.78 14.01 -15.24
C SER A 321 -11.44 14.31 -15.90
N ARG A 322 -11.23 13.82 -17.14
CA ARG A 322 -10.02 14.10 -17.95
C ARG A 322 -10.43 14.51 -19.36
N TYR A 323 -9.68 15.42 -19.97
CA TYR A 323 -9.80 15.72 -21.40
C TYR A 323 -9.03 14.70 -22.23
N LYS A 324 -9.56 14.36 -23.41
CA LYS A 324 -8.79 13.63 -24.43
C LYS A 324 -7.71 14.56 -24.99
N VAL A 325 -6.46 14.11 -24.94
CA VAL A 325 -5.37 14.75 -25.68
C VAL A 325 -5.05 13.87 -26.87
N HIS A 326 -5.33 14.36 -28.08
CA HIS A 326 -4.78 13.78 -29.30
C HIS A 326 -3.36 14.32 -29.50
N PRO A 327 -2.33 13.47 -29.69
CA PRO A 327 -0.97 13.94 -29.92
C PRO A 327 -0.92 14.90 -31.12
N GLY A 328 -0.53 16.15 -30.88
CA GLY A 328 -0.39 17.18 -31.93
C GLY A 328 -1.64 17.98 -32.27
N CYS A 329 -2.75 17.83 -31.53
CA CYS A 329 -3.97 18.63 -31.73
C CYS A 329 -4.32 19.45 -30.49
N HIS A 330 -5.00 20.58 -30.69
CA HIS A 330 -5.62 21.38 -29.63
C HIS A 330 -6.51 20.48 -28.75
N MET A 331 -6.59 20.80 -27.45
CA MET A 331 -7.45 20.09 -26.49
C MET A 331 -8.89 20.08 -27.04
N ASP A 332 -9.44 18.91 -27.33
CA ASP A 332 -10.88 18.81 -27.58
C ASP A 332 -11.59 19.10 -26.25
N ASP A 333 -12.54 20.03 -26.28
CA ASP A 333 -13.27 20.55 -25.10
C ASP A 333 -14.27 19.51 -24.51
N GLU A 334 -14.26 18.28 -25.01
CA GLU A 334 -15.06 17.18 -24.48
C GLU A 334 -14.36 16.54 -23.28
N SER A 335 -14.84 16.89 -22.07
CA SER A 335 -14.55 16.15 -20.85
C SER A 335 -15.12 14.74 -20.96
N VAL A 336 -14.27 13.71 -20.83
CA VAL A 336 -14.74 12.34 -20.62
C VAL A 336 -14.73 12.09 -19.12
N ASP A 337 -15.91 11.86 -18.55
CA ASP A 337 -16.01 11.31 -17.20
C ASP A 337 -15.59 9.84 -17.24
N GLU A 338 -14.29 9.59 -17.00
CA GLU A 338 -13.73 8.25 -16.92
C GLU A 338 -13.82 7.78 -15.46
N ILE A 339 -14.71 6.83 -15.20
CA ILE A 339 -14.73 6.15 -13.91
C ILE A 339 -13.71 5.04 -13.96
N ASN A 340 -12.64 5.20 -13.19
CA ASN A 340 -11.65 4.16 -12.99
C ASN A 340 -12.01 3.34 -11.75
N VAL A 341 -11.67 2.06 -11.78
CA VAL A 341 -11.96 1.12 -10.71
C VAL A 341 -10.65 0.47 -10.28
N ARG A 342 -10.51 0.27 -8.97
CA ARG A 342 -9.36 -0.43 -8.39
C ARG A 342 -9.73 -1.18 -7.14
N PHE A 343 -8.87 -2.11 -6.73
CA PHE A 343 -8.95 -2.68 -5.38
C PHE A 343 -8.75 -1.59 -4.33
N PHE A 344 -9.46 -1.70 -3.21
CA PHE A 344 -9.35 -0.80 -2.06
C PHE A 344 -7.88 -0.59 -1.65
N HIS A 345 -7.12 -1.68 -1.63
CA HIS A 345 -5.67 -1.67 -1.43
C HIS A 345 -5.02 -2.86 -2.15
N LYS A 346 -3.76 -2.72 -2.58
CA LYS A 346 -3.02 -3.77 -3.33
C LYS A 346 -3.04 -5.14 -2.64
N THR A 347 -3.02 -5.18 -1.31
CA THR A 347 -3.08 -6.43 -0.55
C THR A 347 -4.37 -7.22 -0.75
N PHE A 348 -5.49 -6.55 -1.06
CA PHE A 348 -6.74 -7.23 -1.41
C PHE A 348 -6.61 -7.92 -2.76
N GLN A 349 -5.99 -7.24 -3.74
CA GLN A 349 -5.69 -7.85 -5.04
C GLN A 349 -4.76 -9.07 -4.86
N GLU A 350 -3.71 -8.98 -4.04
CA GLU A 350 -2.82 -10.09 -3.72
C GLU A 350 -3.56 -11.29 -3.08
N TYR A 351 -4.52 -11.02 -2.18
CA TYR A 351 -5.34 -12.06 -1.57
C TYR A 351 -6.23 -12.80 -2.60
N TYR A 352 -6.96 -12.06 -3.43
CA TYR A 352 -7.81 -12.66 -4.48
C TYR A 352 -6.97 -13.38 -5.54
N ALA A 353 -5.80 -12.86 -5.90
CA ALA A 353 -4.87 -13.54 -6.79
C ALA A 353 -4.36 -14.86 -6.19
N ALA A 354 -4.08 -14.89 -4.88
CA ALA A 354 -3.68 -16.11 -4.18
C ALA A 354 -4.79 -17.17 -4.21
N ILE A 355 -6.07 -16.78 -4.07
CA ILE A 355 -7.21 -17.71 -4.23
C ILE A 355 -7.17 -18.39 -5.62
N HIS A 356 -6.92 -17.61 -6.68
CA HIS A 356 -6.82 -18.18 -8.03
C HIS A 356 -5.61 -19.09 -8.19
N PHE A 357 -4.45 -18.70 -7.64
CA PHE A 357 -3.26 -19.53 -7.66
C PHE A 357 -3.48 -20.89 -6.98
N VAL A 358 -4.12 -20.91 -5.80
CA VAL A 358 -4.49 -22.14 -5.10
C VAL A 358 -5.39 -23.02 -5.97
N TYR A 359 -6.35 -22.43 -6.68
CA TYR A 359 -7.18 -23.15 -7.64
C TYR A 359 -6.36 -23.77 -8.78
N LEU A 360 -5.40 -23.02 -9.35
CA LEU A 360 -4.52 -23.52 -10.43
C LEU A 360 -3.66 -24.70 -9.96
N VAL A 361 -3.05 -24.60 -8.78
CA VAL A 361 -2.27 -25.69 -8.17
C VAL A 361 -3.15 -26.93 -7.95
N SER A 362 -4.38 -26.75 -7.49
CA SER A 362 -5.30 -27.86 -7.20
C SER A 362 -5.84 -28.57 -8.45
N LYS A 363 -5.75 -27.94 -9.62
CA LYS A 363 -6.24 -28.49 -10.89
C LYS A 363 -5.16 -29.15 -11.73
N GLU A 364 -3.92 -29.24 -11.23
CA GLU A 364 -2.76 -29.82 -11.93
C GLU A 364 -2.65 -29.34 -13.39
N ARG A 365 -3.02 -28.08 -13.64
CA ARG A 365 -2.99 -27.53 -15.00
C ARG A 365 -1.54 -27.40 -15.44
N SER A 366 -1.28 -27.67 -16.73
CA SER A 366 0.03 -27.59 -17.40
C SER A 366 0.65 -26.19 -17.48
N MET A 367 0.19 -25.24 -16.66
CA MET A 367 0.79 -23.92 -16.56
C MET A 367 2.11 -24.02 -15.79
N ASP A 368 3.11 -23.30 -16.27
CA ASP A 368 4.40 -23.19 -15.60
C ASP A 368 4.24 -22.38 -14.30
N VAL A 369 3.94 -23.10 -13.20
CA VAL A 369 3.83 -22.55 -11.86
C VAL A 369 5.13 -21.84 -11.45
N SER A 370 6.29 -22.34 -11.89
CA SER A 370 7.58 -21.72 -11.61
C SER A 370 7.68 -20.35 -12.27
N ALA A 371 7.23 -20.19 -13.52
CA ALA A 371 7.20 -18.90 -14.19
C ALA A 371 6.29 -17.88 -13.49
N ILE A 372 5.13 -18.32 -12.98
CA ILE A 372 4.21 -17.46 -12.21
C ILE A 372 4.89 -16.98 -10.94
N LEU A 373 5.46 -17.90 -10.16
CA LEU A 373 6.13 -17.59 -8.90
C LEU A 373 7.37 -16.72 -9.12
N SER A 374 8.13 -16.93 -10.20
CA SER A 374 9.25 -16.04 -10.61
C SER A 374 8.77 -14.63 -10.83
N LYS A 375 7.75 -14.46 -11.67
CA LYS A 375 7.21 -13.13 -11.96
C LYS A 375 6.66 -12.44 -10.71
N PHE A 376 5.98 -13.17 -9.83
CA PHE A 376 5.40 -12.59 -8.62
C PHE A 376 6.44 -12.28 -7.56
N TYR A 377 7.53 -13.07 -7.52
CA TYR A 377 8.71 -12.79 -6.70
C TYR A 377 9.44 -11.53 -7.20
N GLU A 378 9.67 -11.42 -8.51
CA GLU A 378 10.26 -10.24 -9.15
C GLU A 378 9.41 -8.97 -8.95
N ASN A 379 8.08 -9.12 -8.90
CA ASN A 379 7.13 -8.04 -8.64
C ASN A 379 6.85 -7.79 -7.14
N GLU A 380 7.58 -8.47 -6.26
CA GLU A 380 7.62 -8.20 -4.82
C GLU A 380 6.28 -8.39 -4.11
N LEU A 381 5.53 -9.42 -4.51
CA LEU A 381 4.18 -9.70 -4.00
C LEU A 381 4.24 -10.55 -2.72
N GLN A 382 4.86 -10.04 -1.66
CA GLN A 382 5.06 -10.78 -0.40
C GLN A 382 3.74 -11.29 0.21
N TYR A 383 2.67 -10.50 0.17
CA TYR A 383 1.39 -10.92 0.75
C TYR A 383 0.76 -12.04 -0.07
N PHE A 384 0.90 -12.02 -1.40
CA PHE A 384 0.48 -13.14 -2.25
C PHE A 384 1.10 -14.47 -1.78
N PHE A 385 2.41 -14.51 -1.51
CA PHE A 385 3.07 -15.74 -1.08
C PHE A 385 2.57 -16.22 0.29
N GLN A 386 2.37 -15.30 1.23
CA GLN A 386 1.78 -15.63 2.55
C GLN A 386 0.37 -16.19 2.39
N PHE A 387 -0.49 -15.51 1.63
CA PHE A 387 -1.86 -15.96 1.37
C PHE A 387 -1.92 -17.30 0.66
N ALA A 388 -1.09 -17.51 -0.37
CA ALA A 388 -1.03 -18.79 -1.09
C ALA A 388 -0.71 -19.95 -0.14
N CYS A 389 0.16 -19.71 0.85
CA CYS A 389 0.44 -20.70 1.88
C CYS A 389 -0.74 -20.85 2.86
N GLY A 390 -1.19 -19.78 3.51
CA GLY A 390 -2.26 -19.83 4.52
C GLY A 390 -3.65 -20.22 4.00
N LEU A 391 -3.87 -20.20 2.68
CA LEU A 391 -5.12 -20.65 2.07
C LEU A 391 -5.22 -22.17 1.97
N LYS A 392 -4.14 -22.86 1.58
CA LYS A 392 -4.09 -24.33 1.44
C LYS A 392 -2.68 -24.90 1.68
N PRO A 393 -2.56 -26.05 2.38
CA PRO A 393 -1.27 -26.72 2.56
C PRO A 393 -0.61 -27.21 1.26
N THR A 394 -1.40 -27.59 0.25
CA THR A 394 -0.88 -28.07 -1.05
C THR A 394 -0.16 -26.96 -1.81
N SER A 395 -0.72 -25.76 -1.84
CA SER A 395 -0.05 -24.58 -2.42
C SER A 395 1.12 -24.10 -1.57
N ALA A 396 1.04 -24.23 -0.24
CA ALA A 396 2.16 -23.91 0.66
C ALA A 396 3.41 -24.71 0.30
N LYS A 397 3.27 -26.03 0.08
CA LYS A 397 4.38 -26.89 -0.34
C LYS A 397 5.01 -26.41 -1.65
N VAL A 398 4.19 -26.13 -2.66
CA VAL A 398 4.66 -25.66 -3.97
C VAL A 398 5.42 -24.34 -3.87
N VAL A 399 4.91 -23.40 -3.06
CA VAL A 399 5.56 -22.11 -2.80
C VAL A 399 6.89 -22.30 -2.05
N GLN A 400 6.92 -23.15 -1.03
CA GLN A 400 8.12 -23.43 -0.24
C GLN A 400 9.20 -24.12 -1.08
N ASP A 401 8.84 -25.09 -1.91
CA ASP A 401 9.77 -25.77 -2.82
C ASP A 401 10.41 -24.76 -3.80
N TYR A 402 9.59 -23.87 -4.37
CA TYR A 402 10.08 -22.79 -5.23
C TYR A 402 11.01 -21.82 -4.49
N LEU A 403 10.58 -21.26 -3.36
CA LEU A 403 11.37 -20.28 -2.60
C LEU A 403 12.66 -20.88 -2.02
N GLY A 404 12.63 -22.16 -1.64
CA GLY A 404 13.81 -22.90 -1.18
C GLY A 404 14.87 -23.08 -2.26
N SER A 405 14.46 -23.11 -3.54
CA SER A 405 15.40 -23.17 -4.68
C SER A 405 16.06 -21.82 -5.00
N LEU A 406 15.48 -20.70 -4.53
CA LEU A 406 16.00 -19.37 -4.80
C LEU A 406 17.12 -18.97 -3.84
N ARG A 407 18.12 -18.26 -4.36
CA ARG A 407 19.09 -17.54 -3.52
C ARG A 407 18.38 -16.39 -2.81
N GLY A 408 18.41 -16.41 -1.47
CA GLY A 408 17.72 -15.45 -0.59
C GLY A 408 16.30 -15.88 -0.19
N GLY A 409 15.59 -16.67 -1.01
CA GLY A 409 14.17 -16.99 -0.80
C GLY A 409 13.82 -17.68 0.52
N GLN A 410 14.82 -18.12 1.29
CA GLN A 410 14.67 -18.70 2.62
C GLN A 410 13.86 -17.80 3.56
N ILE A 411 14.13 -16.49 3.60
CA ILE A 411 13.46 -15.58 4.55
C ILE A 411 11.96 -15.51 4.26
N LEU A 412 11.58 -15.36 3.00
CA LEU A 412 10.17 -15.35 2.60
C LEU A 412 9.53 -16.72 2.82
N SER A 413 10.24 -17.82 2.54
CA SER A 413 9.75 -19.18 2.79
C SER A 413 9.42 -19.41 4.26
N ILE A 414 10.21 -18.85 5.18
CA ILE A 414 9.98 -18.94 6.62
C ILE A 414 8.71 -18.18 6.99
N LEU A 415 8.58 -16.93 6.54
CA LEU A 415 7.38 -16.13 6.79
C LEU A 415 6.12 -16.85 6.30
N CYS A 416 6.18 -17.42 5.09
CA CYS A 416 5.12 -18.26 4.53
C CYS A 416 4.80 -19.51 5.36
N SER A 417 5.78 -20.06 6.08
CA SER A 417 5.58 -21.25 6.93
C SER A 417 4.78 -20.92 8.19
N VAL A 418 4.89 -19.68 8.71
CA VAL A 418 4.10 -19.20 9.85
C VAL A 418 2.60 -19.17 9.53
N GLU A 419 2.22 -19.06 8.25
CA GLU A 419 0.83 -19.07 7.81
C GLU A 419 0.15 -20.44 7.95
N GLN A 420 0.90 -21.52 8.25
CA GLN A 420 0.35 -22.84 8.52
C GLN A 420 0.07 -23.02 10.02
N GLU A 421 -1.20 -23.01 10.41
CA GLU A 421 -1.67 -23.10 11.81
C GLU A 421 -1.20 -24.36 12.58
N THR A 422 -0.72 -25.38 11.87
CA THR A 422 -0.24 -26.65 12.46
C THR A 422 1.24 -26.63 12.86
N GLN A 423 1.97 -25.56 12.53
CA GLN A 423 3.42 -25.47 12.77
C GLN A 423 3.73 -24.60 13.99
N ASP A 424 4.62 -25.10 14.85
CA ASP A 424 5.14 -24.33 16.00
C ASP A 424 5.98 -23.17 15.49
N THR A 425 5.37 -21.98 15.46
CA THR A 425 5.98 -20.73 15.00
C THR A 425 7.30 -20.45 15.71
N GLY A 426 7.42 -20.81 16.99
CA GLY A 426 8.63 -20.60 17.78
C GLY A 426 9.78 -21.43 17.25
N LYS A 427 9.52 -22.70 16.91
CA LYS A 427 10.51 -23.60 16.28
C LYS A 427 10.88 -23.17 14.87
N ILE A 428 9.92 -22.69 14.08
CA ILE A 428 10.18 -22.14 12.74
C ILE A 428 11.20 -21.00 12.84
N VAL A 429 10.94 -20.05 13.72
CA VAL A 429 11.81 -18.87 13.94
C VAL A 429 13.13 -19.25 14.60
N GLU A 430 13.16 -20.23 15.50
CA GLU A 430 14.41 -20.73 16.09
C GLU A 430 15.31 -21.41 15.05
N SER A 431 14.73 -22.16 14.10
CA SER A 431 15.46 -22.81 13.02
C SER A 431 16.14 -21.81 12.08
N PHE A 432 15.53 -20.63 11.90
CA PHE A 432 16.06 -19.50 11.13
C PHE A 432 17.29 -18.88 11.81
N SER A 433 17.18 -18.68 13.12
CA SER A 433 18.21 -18.06 13.95
C SER A 433 19.58 -18.73 13.72
N ARG A 434 19.62 -20.06 13.55
CA ARG A 434 20.86 -20.83 13.38
C ARG A 434 21.47 -20.85 11.98
N ARG A 435 20.77 -20.37 10.93
CA ARG A 435 21.08 -20.72 9.52
C ARG A 435 21.31 -19.56 8.57
N THR A 436 21.17 -18.31 8.99
CA THR A 436 21.15 -17.18 8.03
C THR A 436 22.16 -16.08 8.38
N THR A 437 23.08 -15.81 7.46
CA THR A 437 23.89 -14.59 7.40
C THR A 437 23.19 -13.59 6.50
N ILE A 438 22.93 -12.39 7.01
CA ILE A 438 22.23 -11.31 6.30
C ILE A 438 23.25 -10.52 5.47
N ASP A 439 22.99 -10.36 4.17
CA ASP A 439 23.80 -9.49 3.30
C ASP A 439 22.96 -8.26 2.89
N TRP A 440 23.56 -7.07 2.82
CA TRP A 440 22.84 -5.85 2.46
C TRP A 440 22.35 -5.83 1.00
N LEU A 441 22.77 -6.83 0.21
CA LEU A 441 22.36 -7.09 -1.17
C LEU A 441 21.06 -7.89 -1.29
N ASP A 442 20.45 -8.31 -0.17
CA ASP A 442 19.24 -9.12 -0.17
C ASP A 442 18.04 -8.36 -0.77
N SER A 443 17.23 -9.06 -1.59
CA SER A 443 16.13 -8.44 -2.34
C SER A 443 15.08 -7.80 -1.42
N ARG A 444 14.32 -6.87 -1.97
CA ARG A 444 13.33 -6.02 -1.30
C ARG A 444 12.29 -6.76 -0.44
N ILE A 445 11.86 -7.97 -0.82
CA ILE A 445 10.95 -8.81 -0.01
C ILE A 445 11.62 -9.34 1.28
N HIS A 446 12.94 -9.55 1.27
CA HIS A 446 13.67 -10.12 2.41
C HIS A 446 13.66 -9.20 3.61
N VAL A 447 13.83 -7.89 3.40
CA VAL A 447 13.87 -6.92 4.49
C VAL A 447 12.51 -6.83 5.20
N SER A 448 11.42 -6.74 4.44
CA SER A 448 10.06 -6.67 5.02
C SER A 448 9.68 -8.00 5.69
N ALA A 449 10.02 -9.14 5.09
CA ALA A 449 9.81 -10.45 5.71
C ALA A 449 10.63 -10.64 6.98
N MET A 450 11.88 -10.16 7.01
CA MET A 450 12.75 -10.23 8.19
C MET A 450 12.22 -9.39 9.35
N ILE A 451 11.73 -8.16 9.09
CA ILE A 451 11.13 -7.32 10.14
C ILE A 451 9.96 -8.06 10.81
N GLN A 452 9.10 -8.70 10.01
CA GLN A 452 7.98 -9.48 10.54
C GLN A 452 8.44 -10.70 11.34
N ILE A 453 9.46 -11.43 10.86
CA ILE A 453 10.04 -12.56 11.60
C ILE A 453 10.65 -12.10 12.94
N LEU A 454 11.36 -10.97 12.97
CA LEU A 454 11.95 -10.42 14.21
C LEU A 454 10.87 -10.01 15.21
N GLN A 455 9.75 -9.44 14.74
CA GLN A 455 8.60 -9.13 15.59
C GLN A 455 7.99 -10.41 16.19
N ILE A 456 7.82 -11.46 15.39
CA ILE A 456 7.34 -12.76 15.85
C ILE A 456 8.31 -13.36 16.89
N ALA A 457 9.62 -13.34 16.61
CA ALA A 457 10.66 -13.85 17.51
C ALA A 457 10.62 -13.17 18.89
N SER A 458 10.52 -11.83 18.88
CA SER A 458 10.46 -11.01 20.08
C SER A 458 9.26 -11.38 20.96
N HIS A 459 8.07 -11.53 20.36
CA HIS A 459 6.85 -11.86 21.10
C HIS A 459 6.87 -13.27 21.66
N GLN A 460 7.42 -14.23 20.92
CA GLN A 460 7.53 -15.62 21.35
C GLN A 460 8.72 -15.87 22.28
N ARG A 461 9.49 -14.82 22.61
CA ARG A 461 10.69 -14.88 23.44
C ARG A 461 11.71 -15.91 22.93
N VAL A 462 11.80 -16.06 21.61
CA VAL A 462 12.77 -16.94 20.96
C VAL A 462 14.10 -16.20 20.86
N GLY A 463 15.17 -16.81 21.40
CA GLY A 463 16.50 -16.22 21.35
C GLY A 463 17.05 -16.17 19.92
N LEU A 464 17.47 -14.98 19.48
CA LEU A 464 18.22 -14.80 18.22
C LEU A 464 19.73 -14.87 18.51
N PRO A 465 20.54 -15.60 17.72
CA PRO A 465 21.98 -15.63 17.92
C PRO A 465 22.64 -14.31 17.55
N ARG A 466 23.83 -14.13 18.10
CA ARG A 466 24.62 -12.88 18.08
C ARG A 466 24.98 -12.33 16.69
N SER A 467 24.68 -13.04 15.60
CA SER A 467 25.03 -12.66 14.22
C SER A 467 24.02 -11.73 13.54
N VAL A 468 22.98 -11.25 14.25
CA VAL A 468 21.92 -10.36 13.71
C VAL A 468 22.16 -8.87 14.06
N TYR A 469 23.34 -8.51 14.58
CA TYR A 469 23.68 -7.12 14.95
C TYR A 469 24.53 -6.40 13.91
#